data_AF-A0A534RZW4-F1
#
_entry.id   AF-A0A534RZW4-F1
#
_cell.length_a   1.000
_cell.length_b   1.000
_cell.length_c   1.000
_cell.angle_alpha   90.00
_cell.angle_beta   90.00
_cell.angle_gamma   90.00
#
_symmetry.space_group_name_H-M   'P 1'
#
loop_
_entity.id
_entity.type
_entity.pdbx_description
1 polymer ?
#
loop_
_entity_poly.entity_id
_entity_poly.type
_entity_poly.pdbx_seq_one_letter_code
_entity_poly.pdbx_strand_id
1 'polypeptide(L)'
;MAPGTDPAVLRALAELLPGRCSTRTADLDAASRDASSLPGARPEAVVWPLSTDEVATVVHLAHQHRVPLTPRGAGSSLEGNPIPVRGGIVLDCSRMTTVISVRPADLQMDAQPGVVYAATPARCGERRAPCGSSSASSTCRSSPRCASIPRPVGWSARGCRAR
;
A
#
# COMPACT_ATOMS: atom_id res chain seq x y z
N MET A 1 17.04 -0.94 -24.29
CA MET A 1 17.42 -0.22 -23.05
C MET A 1 16.68 1.10 -23.08
N ALA A 2 15.78 1.37 -22.14
CA ALA A 2 15.09 2.67 -22.10
C ALA A 2 16.16 3.78 -21.99
N PRO A 3 15.99 4.93 -22.65
CA PRO A 3 16.89 6.07 -22.42
C PRO A 3 16.87 6.39 -20.93
N GLY A 4 18.05 6.57 -20.33
CA GLY A 4 18.16 6.90 -18.92
C GLY A 4 17.38 8.16 -18.58
N THR A 5 16.80 8.20 -17.38
CA THR A 5 16.04 9.37 -16.91
C THR A 5 16.91 10.63 -16.92
N ASP A 6 16.36 11.74 -17.46
CA ASP A 6 17.05 13.03 -17.53
C ASP A 6 17.45 13.53 -16.12
N PRO A 7 18.72 13.91 -15.89
CA PRO A 7 19.17 14.49 -14.63
C PRO A 7 18.34 15.70 -14.16
N ALA A 8 17.73 16.46 -15.07
CA ALA A 8 16.84 17.56 -14.72
C ALA A 8 15.59 17.08 -13.97
N VAL A 9 15.02 15.94 -14.36
CA VAL A 9 13.86 15.35 -13.69
C VAL A 9 14.23 14.89 -12.28
N LEU A 10 15.41 14.26 -12.13
CA LEU A 10 15.89 13.82 -10.82
C LEU A 10 16.10 14.99 -9.85
N ARG A 11 16.61 16.13 -10.34
CA ARG A 11 16.73 17.36 -9.55
C ARG A 11 15.36 17.91 -9.16
N ALA A 12 14.42 18.00 -10.12
CA ALA A 12 13.06 18.46 -9.84
C ALA A 12 12.35 17.59 -8.79
N LEU A 13 12.50 16.27 -8.85
CA LEU A 13 11.96 15.36 -7.83
C LEU A 13 12.59 15.58 -6.45
N ALA A 14 13.90 15.80 -6.38
CA ALA A 14 14.59 16.08 -5.14
C ALA A 14 14.16 17.41 -4.50
N GLU A 15 13.85 18.42 -5.33
CA GLU A 15 13.32 19.72 -4.88
C GLU A 15 11.85 19.62 -4.43
N LEU A 16 11.02 18.87 -5.18
CA LEU A 16 9.61 18.65 -4.82
C LEU A 16 9.44 17.84 -3.53
N LEU A 17 10.30 16.84 -3.32
CA LEU A 17 10.23 15.90 -2.20
C LEU A 17 11.57 15.84 -1.44
N PRO A 18 11.94 16.91 -0.70
CA PRO A 18 13.21 16.97 0.01
C PRO A 18 13.30 15.84 1.06
N GLY A 19 14.37 15.05 1.00
CA GLY A 19 14.58 13.89 1.88
C GLY A 19 13.63 12.70 1.63
N ARG A 20 12.76 12.80 0.61
CA ARG A 20 11.79 11.77 0.22
C ARG A 20 11.91 11.35 -1.24
N CYS A 21 13.00 11.76 -1.89
CA CYS A 21 13.49 11.22 -3.16
C CYS A 21 14.91 10.69 -2.92
N SER A 22 15.20 9.48 -3.39
CA SER A 22 16.52 8.87 -3.27
C SER A 22 17.01 8.28 -4.59
N THR A 23 18.29 8.49 -4.85
CA THR A 23 19.08 7.88 -5.92
C THR A 23 20.20 7.00 -5.37
N ARG A 24 20.18 6.70 -4.07
CA ARG A 24 21.21 5.90 -3.40
C ARG A 24 21.08 4.44 -3.81
N THR A 25 22.21 3.79 -4.09
CA THR A 25 22.28 2.38 -4.50
C THR A 25 21.44 1.44 -3.63
N ALA A 26 21.49 1.61 -2.30
CA ALA A 26 20.73 0.77 -1.37
C ALA A 26 19.21 0.86 -1.57
N ASP A 27 18.68 2.07 -1.80
CA ASP A 27 17.24 2.30 -1.99
C ASP A 27 16.79 1.79 -3.36
N LEU A 28 17.60 2.03 -4.40
CA LEU A 28 17.35 1.52 -5.75
C LEU A 28 17.33 -0.01 -5.78
N ASP A 29 18.26 -0.65 -5.06
CA ASP A 29 18.36 -2.11 -5.00
C ASP A 29 17.19 -2.72 -4.22
N ALA A 30 16.76 -2.08 -3.13
CA ALA A 30 15.58 -2.49 -2.37
C ALA A 30 14.28 -2.39 -3.21
N ALA A 31 14.19 -1.38 -4.07
CA ALA A 31 13.06 -1.18 -4.98
C ALA A 31 13.12 -2.05 -6.25
N SER A 32 14.26 -2.69 -6.54
CA SER A 32 14.49 -3.41 -7.80
C SER A 32 13.80 -4.76 -7.92
N ARG A 33 13.37 -5.34 -6.79
CA ARG A 33 12.77 -6.68 -6.71
C ARG A 33 11.49 -6.67 -5.88
N ASP A 34 10.71 -7.73 -6.05
CA ASP A 34 9.55 -8.06 -5.24
C ASP A 34 9.74 -9.44 -4.60
N ALA A 35 8.65 -10.09 -4.15
CA ALA A 35 8.71 -11.44 -3.57
C ALA A 35 8.69 -12.56 -4.62
N SER A 36 8.69 -12.23 -5.91
CA SER A 36 8.77 -13.21 -7.00
C SER A 36 10.21 -13.70 -7.23
N SER A 37 10.33 -14.76 -8.03
CA SER A 37 11.61 -15.26 -8.56
C SER A 37 12.00 -14.61 -9.90
N LEU A 38 11.27 -13.57 -10.34
CA LEU A 38 11.54 -12.90 -11.60
C LEU A 38 12.81 -12.04 -11.52
N PRO A 39 13.49 -11.80 -12.66
CA PRO A 39 14.62 -10.89 -12.72
C PRO A 39 14.21 -9.48 -12.27
N GLY A 40 14.97 -8.92 -11.32
CA GLY A 40 14.80 -7.53 -10.90
C GLY A 40 15.30 -6.54 -11.96
N ALA A 41 14.80 -5.31 -11.88
CA ALA A 41 15.27 -4.18 -12.69
C ALA A 41 15.49 -2.99 -11.78
N ARG A 42 16.61 -2.27 -11.95
CA ARG A 42 16.93 -1.12 -11.10
C ARG A 42 16.25 0.14 -11.64
N PRO A 43 15.56 0.92 -10.80
CA PRO A 43 15.11 2.26 -11.17
C PRO A 43 16.27 3.27 -11.09
N GLU A 44 16.06 4.48 -11.59
CA GLU A 44 16.99 5.60 -11.39
C GLU A 44 16.65 6.43 -10.15
N ALA A 45 15.40 6.40 -9.69
CA ALA A 45 14.97 7.06 -8.45
C ALA A 45 13.85 6.30 -7.74
N VAL A 46 13.80 6.45 -6.42
CA VAL A 46 12.66 6.06 -5.58
C VAL A 46 12.13 7.30 -4.88
N VAL A 47 10.81 7.46 -4.90
CA VAL A 47 10.13 8.59 -4.24
C VAL A 47 9.07 8.09 -3.25
N TRP A 48 8.96 8.77 -2.12
CA TRP A 48 8.03 8.43 -1.03
C TRP A 48 7.05 9.57 -0.74
N PRO A 49 5.95 9.69 -1.50
CA PRO A 49 4.91 10.66 -1.22
C PRO A 49 4.16 10.36 0.08
N LEU A 50 3.56 11.39 0.67
CA LEU A 50 2.72 11.34 1.86
C LEU A 50 1.27 11.78 1.60
N SER A 51 1.02 12.46 0.48
CA SER A 51 -0.31 12.95 0.10
C SER A 51 -0.67 12.61 -1.35
N THR A 52 -1.97 12.67 -1.65
CA THR A 52 -2.48 12.50 -3.02
C THR A 52 -1.96 13.61 -3.96
N ASP A 53 -1.80 14.83 -3.46
CA ASP A 53 -1.29 15.96 -4.26
C ASP A 53 0.17 15.76 -4.66
N GLU A 54 0.99 15.23 -3.76
CA GLU A 54 2.38 14.87 -4.07
C GLU A 54 2.45 13.76 -5.12
N VAL A 55 1.60 12.73 -5.00
CA VAL A 55 1.47 11.68 -6.03
C VAL A 55 1.10 12.28 -7.38
N ALA A 56 0.06 13.13 -7.42
CA ALA A 56 -0.39 13.76 -8.66
C ALA A 56 0.72 14.61 -9.30
N THR A 57 1.47 15.35 -8.49
CA THR A 57 2.60 16.17 -8.95
C THR A 57 3.70 15.32 -9.56
N VAL A 58 4.11 14.23 -8.90
CA VAL A 58 5.12 13.29 -9.43
C VAL A 58 4.65 12.63 -10.72
N VAL A 59 3.40 12.17 -10.77
CA VAL A 59 2.81 11.56 -11.97
C VAL A 59 2.79 12.55 -13.14
N HIS A 60 2.42 13.81 -12.87
CA HIS A 60 2.39 14.85 -13.89
C HIS A 60 3.79 15.14 -14.44
N LEU A 61 4.80 15.27 -13.56
CA LEU A 61 6.18 15.48 -13.96
C LEU A 61 6.71 14.29 -14.80
N ALA A 62 6.48 13.06 -14.34
CA ALA A 62 6.89 11.85 -15.06
C ALA A 62 6.24 11.79 -16.45
N HIS A 63 4.95 12.14 -16.55
CA HIS A 63 4.22 12.19 -17.82
C HIS A 63 4.77 13.25 -18.77
N GLN A 64 5.01 14.47 -18.29
CA GLN A 64 5.57 15.57 -19.09
C GLN A 64 6.93 15.20 -19.71
N HIS A 65 7.79 14.55 -18.94
CA HIS A 65 9.13 14.15 -19.37
C HIS A 65 9.19 12.75 -19.99
N ARG A 66 8.03 12.06 -20.12
CA ARG A 66 7.92 10.68 -20.64
C ARG A 66 8.81 9.68 -19.90
N VAL A 67 8.96 9.86 -18.60
CA VAL A 67 9.73 8.95 -17.73
C VAL A 67 8.81 7.81 -17.26
N PRO A 68 9.24 6.53 -17.39
CA PRO A 68 8.48 5.42 -16.85
C PRO A 68 8.28 5.56 -15.34
N LEU A 69 7.06 5.28 -14.88
CA LEU A 69 6.69 5.32 -13.47
C LEU A 69 6.15 3.96 -13.04
N THR A 70 6.73 3.37 -12.00
CA THR A 70 6.29 2.09 -11.44
C THR A 70 5.74 2.31 -10.03
N PRO A 71 4.43 2.11 -9.80
CA PRO A 71 3.85 2.20 -8.47
C PRO A 71 4.28 1.00 -7.61
N ARG A 72 4.58 1.27 -6.34
CA ARG A 72 4.99 0.27 -5.36
C ARG A 72 4.28 0.52 -4.03
N GLY A 73 3.75 -0.56 -3.45
CA GLY A 73 3.28 -0.60 -2.06
C GLY A 73 4.32 -1.29 -1.18
N ALA A 74 3.96 -2.40 -0.53
CA ALA A 74 4.89 -3.19 0.28
C ALA A 74 5.92 -4.01 -0.53
N GLY A 75 5.74 -4.16 -1.85
CA GLY A 75 6.64 -4.98 -2.68
C GLY A 75 6.45 -6.50 -2.53
N SER A 76 5.35 -6.96 -1.95
CA SER A 76 5.07 -8.37 -1.67
C SER A 76 4.39 -9.14 -2.83
N SER A 77 4.46 -8.62 -4.05
CA SER A 77 3.89 -9.31 -5.21
C SER A 77 4.72 -10.56 -5.54
N LEU A 78 4.04 -11.59 -6.08
CA LEU A 78 4.67 -12.83 -6.55
C LEU A 78 4.80 -12.90 -8.07
N GLU A 79 4.32 -11.87 -8.78
CA GLU A 79 4.18 -11.84 -10.25
C GLU A 79 5.02 -10.72 -10.90
N GLY A 80 5.86 -10.01 -10.15
CA GLY A 80 6.74 -8.97 -10.70
C GLY A 80 6.10 -7.59 -10.85
N ASN A 81 4.86 -7.39 -10.39
CA ASN A 81 4.12 -6.13 -10.62
C ASN A 81 4.85 -4.84 -10.18
N PRO A 82 5.54 -4.79 -9.03
CA PRO A 82 6.23 -3.58 -8.59
C PRO A 82 7.70 -3.54 -9.05
N ILE A 83 8.13 -4.41 -9.97
CA ILE A 83 9.47 -4.38 -10.56
C ILE A 83 9.49 -3.31 -11.68
N PRO A 84 10.41 -2.32 -11.63
CA PRO A 84 10.50 -1.28 -12.64
C PRO A 84 11.21 -1.78 -13.90
N VAL A 85 10.57 -2.66 -14.67
CA VAL A 85 11.14 -3.33 -15.85
C VAL A 85 11.64 -2.38 -16.95
N ARG A 86 11.14 -1.14 -16.97
CA ARG A 86 11.57 -0.08 -17.91
C ARG A 86 12.53 0.93 -17.26
N GLY A 87 13.03 0.67 -16.05
CA GLY A 87 13.74 1.67 -15.24
C GLY A 87 12.80 2.78 -14.80
N GLY A 88 13.30 4.01 -14.78
CA GLY A 88 12.52 5.20 -14.44
C GLY A 88 12.44 5.44 -12.94
N ILE A 89 11.24 5.85 -12.52
CA ILE A 89 10.95 6.26 -11.15
C ILE A 89 10.06 5.21 -10.49
N VAL A 90 10.44 4.75 -9.31
CA VAL A 90 9.55 3.97 -8.44
C VAL A 90 8.82 4.93 -7.51
N LEU A 91 7.49 4.91 -7.58
CA LEU A 91 6.58 5.65 -6.70
C LEU A 91 6.18 4.73 -5.54
N ASP A 92 6.84 4.88 -4.40
CA ASP A 92 6.63 4.04 -3.22
C ASP A 92 5.64 4.69 -2.23
N CYS A 93 4.41 4.19 -2.24
CA CYS A 93 3.32 4.66 -1.40
C CYS A 93 3.33 4.03 0.01
N SER A 94 4.35 3.27 0.41
CA SER A 94 4.43 2.59 1.71
C SER A 94 4.34 3.54 2.91
N ARG A 95 4.65 4.83 2.74
CA ARG A 95 4.54 5.86 3.79
C ARG A 95 3.14 6.49 3.91
N MET A 96 2.24 6.22 2.96
CA MET A 96 0.85 6.68 3.01
C MET A 96 0.01 5.69 3.83
N THR A 97 0.13 5.71 5.16
CA THR A 97 -0.40 4.68 6.08
C THR A 97 -1.66 5.09 6.86
N THR A 98 -2.35 6.14 6.43
CA THR A 98 -3.51 6.67 7.15
C THR A 98 -4.81 5.97 6.71
N VAL A 99 -5.60 5.52 7.69
CA VAL A 99 -7.01 5.15 7.46
C VAL A 99 -7.85 6.43 7.52
N ILE A 100 -8.54 6.76 6.43
CA ILE A 100 -9.29 8.01 6.26
C ILE A 100 -10.66 7.90 6.93
N SER A 101 -11.39 6.82 6.69
CA SER A 101 -12.69 6.60 7.33
C SER A 101 -13.07 5.12 7.35
N VAL A 102 -13.90 4.73 8.32
CA VAL A 102 -14.41 3.36 8.46
C VAL A 102 -15.92 3.42 8.61
N ARG A 103 -16.64 2.64 7.80
CA ARG A 103 -18.11 2.51 7.80
C ARG A 103 -18.48 1.06 8.09
N PRO A 104 -18.57 0.64 9.37
CA PRO A 104 -18.80 -0.76 9.71
C PRO A 104 -20.18 -1.28 9.29
N ALA A 105 -21.19 -0.40 9.20
CA ALA A 105 -22.53 -0.78 8.74
C ALA A 105 -22.53 -1.23 7.28
N ASP A 106 -21.66 -0.62 6.47
CA ASP A 106 -21.55 -0.85 5.03
C ASP A 106 -20.43 -1.83 4.67
N LEU A 107 -19.66 -2.30 5.65
CA LEU A 107 -18.44 -3.12 5.49
C LEU A 107 -17.39 -2.42 4.60
N GLN A 108 -17.23 -1.11 4.75
CA GLN A 108 -16.33 -0.30 3.92
C GLN A 108 -15.29 0.46 4.76
N MET A 109 -14.14 0.71 4.15
CA MET A 109 -13.07 1.54 4.69
C MET A 109 -12.43 2.34 3.56
N ASP A 110 -12.20 3.63 3.80
CA ASP A 110 -11.33 4.45 2.96
C ASP A 110 -9.97 4.51 3.63
N ALA A 111 -8.93 4.13 2.91
CA ALA A 111 -7.57 4.09 3.41
C ALA A 111 -6.59 4.53 2.34
N GLN A 112 -5.47 5.08 2.79
CA GLN A 112 -4.34 5.35 1.92
C GLN A 112 -3.70 4.05 1.41
N PRO A 113 -3.04 4.07 0.24
CA PRO A 113 -2.52 2.87 -0.43
C PRO A 113 -1.39 2.14 0.33
N GLY A 114 -0.72 2.80 1.28
CA GLY A 114 0.33 2.21 2.10
C GLY A 114 -0.18 1.47 3.34
N VAL A 115 -1.50 1.48 3.61
CA VAL A 115 -2.06 0.78 4.76
C VAL A 115 -1.88 -0.73 4.60
N VAL A 116 -1.07 -1.31 5.49
CA VAL A 116 -0.85 -2.75 5.54
C VAL A 116 -2.09 -3.43 6.11
N TYR A 117 -2.54 -4.51 5.47
CA TYR A 117 -3.73 -5.25 5.88
C TYR A 117 -3.72 -5.64 7.37
N ALA A 118 -2.58 -6.12 7.89
CA ALA A 118 -2.44 -6.50 9.31
C ALA A 118 -2.57 -5.31 10.29
N ALA A 119 -2.35 -4.08 9.83
CA ALA A 119 -2.47 -2.86 10.63
C ALA A 119 -3.86 -2.21 10.51
N THR A 120 -4.74 -2.74 9.64
CA THR A 120 -6.12 -2.26 9.57
C THR A 120 -6.84 -2.57 10.88
N PRO A 121 -7.65 -1.63 11.42
CA PRO A 121 -8.41 -1.90 12.62
C PRO A 121 -9.32 -3.11 12.37
N ALA A 122 -9.15 -4.17 13.18
CA ALA A 122 -9.83 -5.46 13.08
C ALA A 122 -11.38 -5.41 13.24
N ARG A 123 -11.99 -4.24 13.12
CA ARG A 123 -13.38 -3.92 13.47
C ARG A 123 -14.22 -3.43 12.29
N CYS A 124 -13.78 -3.64 11.04
CA CYS A 124 -14.69 -3.59 9.89
C CYS A 124 -15.53 -4.87 9.87
N GLY A 125 -16.49 -4.98 10.80
CA GLY A 125 -17.52 -6.02 10.81
C GLY A 125 -17.34 -7.12 11.87
N GLU A 126 -17.74 -6.84 13.11
CA GLU A 126 -18.14 -7.88 14.09
C GLU A 126 -19.52 -8.49 13.75
N ARG A 127 -19.80 -8.61 12.44
CA ARG A 127 -20.84 -9.43 11.85
C ARG A 127 -20.17 -10.26 10.76
N ARG A 128 -19.72 -11.46 11.16
CA ARG A 128 -19.34 -12.62 10.33
C ARG A 128 -19.16 -12.31 8.83
N ALA A 129 -17.93 -12.01 8.43
CA ALA A 129 -17.40 -12.45 7.16
C ALA A 129 -15.94 -12.85 7.40
N PRO A 130 -15.55 -14.13 7.28
CA PRO A 130 -14.15 -14.47 7.27
C PRO A 130 -13.55 -13.80 6.03
N CYS A 131 -12.68 -12.81 6.25
CA CYS A 131 -11.94 -12.20 5.16
C CYS A 131 -11.16 -13.30 4.43
N GLY A 132 -11.47 -13.45 3.13
CA GLY A 132 -10.97 -14.52 2.27
C GLY A 132 -9.52 -14.39 1.82
N SER A 133 -8.63 -13.78 2.62
CA SER A 133 -7.20 -13.96 2.42
C SER A 133 -6.80 -15.31 3.02
N SER A 134 -6.44 -16.26 2.17
CA SER A 134 -6.15 -17.67 2.49
C SER A 134 -5.12 -17.90 3.62
N SER A 135 -4.32 -16.89 3.98
CA SER A 135 -3.32 -16.97 5.05
C SER A 135 -3.87 -16.80 6.48
N ALA A 136 -5.11 -16.32 6.65
CA ALA A 136 -5.69 -16.09 7.99
C ALA A 136 -6.37 -17.34 8.61
N SER A 137 -6.31 -18.49 7.95
CA SER A 137 -7.06 -19.69 8.35
C SER A 137 -6.43 -20.48 9.50
N SER A 138 -5.13 -20.33 9.78
CA SER A 138 -4.44 -21.19 10.76
C SER A 138 -4.16 -20.55 12.14
N THR A 139 -4.03 -19.23 12.26
CA THR A 139 -3.56 -18.62 13.52
C THR A 139 -4.67 -18.02 14.40
N CYS A 140 -5.85 -17.74 13.85
CA CYS A 140 -6.92 -17.11 14.65
C CYS A 140 -7.56 -18.08 15.67
N ARG A 141 -7.42 -19.40 15.46
CA ARG A 141 -8.05 -20.42 16.31
C ARG A 141 -7.21 -20.85 17.51
N SER A 142 -5.95 -20.45 17.58
CA SER A 142 -4.99 -20.90 18.62
C SER A 142 -4.68 -19.86 19.69
N SER A 143 -5.23 -18.63 19.61
CA SER A 143 -5.02 -17.65 20.67
C SER A 143 -5.96 -17.88 21.86
N PRO A 144 -5.45 -18.04 23.09
CA PRO A 144 -6.29 -18.26 24.28
C PRO A 144 -7.13 -17.03 24.68
N ARG A 145 -6.97 -15.88 24.00
CA ARG A 145 -7.76 -14.65 24.23
C ARG A 145 -9.22 -14.73 23.79
N CYS A 146 -9.58 -15.70 22.96
CA CYS A 146 -10.95 -15.82 22.44
C CYS A 146 -11.90 -16.56 23.40
N ALA A 147 -11.37 -17.36 24.33
CA ALA A 147 -12.17 -18.20 25.23
C ALA A 147 -12.73 -17.46 26.46
N SER A 148 -12.30 -16.23 26.73
CA SER A 148 -12.59 -15.51 27.98
C SER A 148 -13.61 -14.38 27.88
N ILE A 149 -14.29 -14.20 26.73
CA ILE A 149 -15.29 -13.15 26.56
C ILE A 149 -16.67 -13.65 27.01
N PRO A 150 -17.29 -13.05 28.05
CA PRO A 150 -18.61 -13.48 28.52
C PRO A 150 -19.70 -13.11 27.50
N ARG A 151 -20.65 -14.03 27.28
CA ARG A 151 -21.84 -13.80 26.45
C ARG A 151 -22.78 -12.83 27.17
N PRO A 152 -23.12 -11.66 26.62
CA PRO A 152 -24.15 -10.83 27.23
C PRO A 152 -25.53 -11.46 27.04
N VAL A 153 -26.26 -11.58 28.14
CA VAL A 153 -27.69 -11.88 28.22
C VAL A 153 -28.50 -10.68 27.72
N GLY A 154 -29.53 -10.91 26.90
CA GLY A 154 -30.50 -9.86 26.55
C GLY A 154 -30.89 -9.68 25.07
N TRP A 155 -30.73 -10.68 24.19
CA TRP A 155 -31.30 -10.60 22.84
C TRP A 155 -32.74 -11.11 22.81
N SER A 156 -33.70 -10.19 22.85
CA SER A 156 -35.10 -10.47 22.51
C SER A 156 -35.31 -10.35 21.00
N ALA A 157 -35.82 -11.43 20.40
CA ALA A 157 -36.20 -11.48 18.99
C ALA A 157 -37.50 -10.70 18.77
N ARG A 158 -37.43 -9.38 18.60
CA ARG A 158 -38.48 -8.57 17.96
C ARG A 158 -37.99 -7.15 17.71
N GLY A 159 -37.95 -6.76 16.43
CA GLY A 159 -38.17 -5.36 16.04
C GLY A 159 -36.99 -4.60 15.43
N CYS A 160 -36.45 -5.06 14.29
CA CYS A 160 -35.97 -4.11 13.29
C CYS A 160 -37.20 -3.52 12.57
N ARG A 161 -37.52 -2.26 12.83
CA ARG A 161 -38.17 -1.40 11.83
C ARG A 161 -37.31 -0.16 11.65
N ALA A 162 -37.00 0.12 10.40
CA ALA A 162 -36.37 1.35 9.97
C ALA A 162 -37.36 2.52 10.15
N ARG A 163 -36.96 3.52 10.93
CA ARG A 163 -36.91 4.93 10.53
C ARG A 163 -35.65 5.53 11.11
#